data_AF-A0A9N6YY80-F1
#
_entry.id   AF-A0A9N6YY80-F1
#
_cell.length_a   1.000
_cell.length_b   1.000
_cell.length_c   1.000
_cell.angle_alpha   90.00
_cell.angle_beta   90.00
_cell.angle_gamma   90.00
#
_symmetry.space_group_name_H-M   'P 1'
#
loop_
_entity.id
_entity.type
_entity.pdbx_description
1 polymer ?
#
loop_
_entity_poly.entity_id
_entity_poly.type
_entity_poly.pdbx_seq_one_letter_code
_entity_poly.pdbx_strand_id
1 'polypeptide(L)'
;MLQTGQTAPTFELPGAGGGRIDTHALTEYTDNGWAVVAVFYPFDFHPVCTTQMCTLRDSETLSLLENTVVLGISTDGVYSHRAFAKKHRIDFPLLADSDGRAAEAYGVRVDEIEDHRGVARSAVFVIDPDRTVQYAWRSEEPDDEADLEAVERAARCHGDECALPDGKSYL
;
A
#
# COMPACT_ATOMS: atom_id res chain seq x y z
N MET A 1 -12.92 -8.04 -4.14
CA MET A 1 -12.07 -6.89 -3.79
C MET A 1 -12.82 -6.00 -2.81
N LEU A 2 -12.15 -5.57 -1.76
CA LEU A 2 -12.64 -4.58 -0.80
C LEU A 2 -13.01 -3.27 -1.53
N GLN A 3 -14.04 -2.57 -1.08
CA GLN A 3 -14.61 -1.38 -1.72
C GLN A 3 -14.57 -0.17 -0.79
N THR A 4 -14.71 1.03 -1.35
CA THR A 4 -14.80 2.27 -0.58
C THR A 4 -15.98 2.25 0.40
N GLY A 5 -15.81 2.89 1.55
CA GLY A 5 -16.78 2.91 2.65
C GLY A 5 -16.85 1.64 3.49
N GLN A 6 -16.14 0.56 3.11
CA GLN A 6 -16.05 -0.65 3.93
C GLN A 6 -14.94 -0.52 4.98
N THR A 7 -15.09 -1.26 6.09
CA THR A 7 -14.01 -1.39 7.09
C THR A 7 -12.92 -2.31 6.56
N ALA A 8 -11.68 -1.84 6.58
CA ALA A 8 -10.51 -2.61 6.18
C ALA A 8 -10.24 -3.79 7.12
N PRO A 9 -10.07 -5.02 6.60
CA PRO A 9 -9.62 -6.15 7.40
C PRO A 9 -8.25 -5.87 8.04
N THR A 10 -8.09 -6.21 9.31
CA THR A 10 -6.80 -6.04 9.99
C THR A 10 -5.79 -7.09 9.55
N PHE A 11 -4.52 -6.72 9.51
CA PHE A 11 -3.39 -7.64 9.31
C PHE A 11 -2.27 -7.30 10.29
N GLU A 12 -1.40 -8.29 10.54
CA GLU A 12 -0.14 -8.16 11.26
C GLU A 12 0.90 -8.99 10.50
N LEU A 13 1.87 -8.33 9.88
CA LEU A 13 2.81 -8.96 8.95
C LEU A 13 4.26 -8.56 9.26
N PRO A 14 5.23 -9.48 9.07
CA PRO A 14 6.64 -9.11 9.11
C PRO A 14 6.97 -8.25 7.89
N GLY A 15 7.63 -7.12 8.10
CA GLY A 15 8.02 -6.18 7.06
C GLY A 15 9.52 -5.90 7.08
N ALA A 16 10.05 -5.51 5.92
CA ALA A 16 11.40 -4.97 5.78
C ALA A 16 11.32 -3.48 5.42
N GLY A 17 11.93 -2.64 6.24
CA GLY A 17 11.97 -1.18 6.07
C GLY A 17 13.14 -0.57 6.85
N GLY A 18 13.72 0.53 6.37
CA GLY A 18 14.83 1.21 7.08
C GLY A 18 16.06 0.32 7.37
N GLY A 19 16.25 -0.77 6.62
CA GLY A 19 17.32 -1.75 6.82
C GLY A 19 17.07 -2.77 7.94
N ARG A 20 15.90 -2.75 8.57
CA ARG A 20 15.48 -3.64 9.65
C ARG A 20 14.33 -4.55 9.20
N ILE A 21 14.06 -5.57 10.02
CA ILE A 21 12.89 -6.43 9.90
C ILE A 21 12.12 -6.27 11.20
N ASP A 22 10.88 -5.78 11.09
CA ASP A 22 9.99 -5.51 12.21
C ASP A 22 8.58 -6.05 11.86
N THR A 23 7.68 -6.14 12.83
CA THR A 23 6.28 -6.55 12.58
C THR A 23 5.43 -5.29 12.50
N HIS A 24 4.54 -5.22 11.52
CA HIS A 24 3.65 -4.10 11.32
C HIS A 24 2.20 -4.57 11.36
N ALA A 25 1.40 -3.94 12.21
CA ALA A 25 -0.04 -4.18 12.27
C ALA A 25 -0.79 -2.98 11.69
N LEU A 26 -1.87 -3.23 10.95
CA LEU A 26 -2.73 -2.13 10.46
C LEU A 26 -3.17 -1.22 11.62
N THR A 27 -3.55 -1.82 12.75
CA THR A 27 -4.02 -1.12 13.95
C THR A 27 -2.95 -0.25 14.60
N GLU A 28 -1.67 -0.60 14.47
CA GLU A 28 -0.57 0.23 14.99
C GLU A 28 -0.60 1.63 14.39
N TYR A 29 -0.93 1.74 13.10
CA TYR A 29 -1.03 3.02 12.42
C TYR A 29 -2.36 3.70 12.70
N THR A 30 -3.47 2.98 12.50
CA THR A 30 -4.80 3.59 12.60
C THR A 30 -5.12 4.05 14.02
N ASP A 31 -4.68 3.32 15.05
CA ASP A 31 -4.88 3.71 16.45
C ASP A 31 -4.03 4.92 16.86
N ASN A 32 -2.93 5.20 16.12
CA ASN A 32 -2.12 6.41 16.25
C ASN A 32 -2.67 7.59 15.44
N GLY A 33 -3.85 7.44 14.81
CA GLY A 33 -4.46 8.49 14.01
C GLY A 33 -3.88 8.59 12.60
N TRP A 34 -3.15 7.58 12.12
CA TRP A 34 -2.50 7.64 10.81
C TRP A 34 -3.36 6.98 9.73
N ALA A 35 -3.39 7.59 8.55
CA ALA A 35 -3.87 6.94 7.34
C ALA A 35 -2.84 5.93 6.82
N VAL A 36 -3.33 4.87 6.17
CA VAL A 36 -2.51 3.81 5.60
C VAL A 36 -2.79 3.65 4.12
N VAL A 37 -1.76 3.83 3.29
CA VAL A 37 -1.78 3.50 1.87
C VAL A 37 -1.22 2.08 1.69
N ALA A 38 -2.10 1.10 1.58
CA ALA A 38 -1.74 -0.30 1.36
C ALA A 38 -1.64 -0.60 -0.13
N VAL A 39 -0.43 -0.95 -0.59
CA VAL A 39 -0.11 -1.22 -1.99
C VAL A 39 0.20 -2.69 -2.16
N PHE A 40 -0.76 -3.44 -2.69
CA PHE A 40 -0.56 -4.84 -3.05
C PHE A 40 0.10 -4.94 -4.42
N TYR A 41 1.04 -5.87 -4.58
CA TYR A 41 1.72 -6.12 -5.85
C TYR A 41 2.07 -7.61 -6.03
N PRO A 42 2.19 -8.10 -7.28
CA PRO A 42 2.47 -9.51 -7.57
C PRO A 42 3.75 -10.04 -6.93
N PHE A 43 4.92 -9.50 -7.29
CA PHE A 43 6.19 -9.99 -6.78
C PHE A 43 7.34 -8.98 -6.96
N ASP A 44 8.32 -9.08 -6.07
CA ASP A 44 9.56 -8.31 -6.10
C ASP A 44 10.34 -8.53 -7.41
N PHE A 45 11.11 -7.51 -7.82
CA PHE A 45 11.99 -7.55 -9.00
C PHE A 45 11.31 -7.75 -10.37
N HIS A 46 9.98 -7.88 -10.43
CA HIS A 46 9.24 -7.80 -11.69
C HIS A 46 9.37 -6.38 -12.27
N PRO A 47 9.62 -6.17 -13.58
CA PRO A 47 9.85 -4.84 -14.15
C PRO A 47 8.70 -3.87 -13.88
N VAL A 48 7.45 -4.31 -14.04
CA VAL A 48 6.27 -3.46 -13.83
C VAL A 48 6.12 -3.07 -12.36
N CYS A 49 6.25 -4.05 -11.45
CA CYS A 49 6.17 -3.79 -10.00
C CYS A 49 7.34 -2.92 -9.52
N THR A 50 8.51 -3.08 -10.14
CA THR A 50 9.67 -2.23 -9.89
C THR A 50 9.39 -0.78 -10.26
N THR A 51 8.83 -0.54 -11.44
CA THR A 51 8.40 0.80 -11.86
C THR A 51 7.38 1.36 -10.88
N GLN A 52 6.30 0.64 -10.58
CA GLN A 52 5.25 1.09 -9.66
C GLN A 52 5.81 1.48 -8.28
N MET A 53 6.66 0.64 -7.68
CA MET A 53 7.25 0.91 -6.37
C MET A 53 8.26 2.07 -6.40
N CYS A 54 8.98 2.23 -7.51
CA CYS A 54 9.86 3.38 -7.71
C CYS A 54 9.06 4.67 -7.89
N THR A 55 7.95 4.64 -8.64
CA THR A 55 7.05 5.79 -8.81
C THR A 55 6.45 6.22 -7.47
N LEU A 56 6.03 5.27 -6.63
CA LEU A 56 5.55 5.57 -5.27
C LEU A 56 6.63 6.17 -4.38
N ARG A 57 7.86 5.61 -4.42
CA ARG A 57 9.03 6.16 -3.71
C ARG A 57 9.34 7.59 -4.16
N ASP A 58 9.25 7.85 -5.46
CA ASP A 58 9.55 9.16 -6.05
C ASP A 58 8.39 10.16 -5.92
N SER A 59 7.24 9.75 -5.37
CA SER A 59 6.15 10.67 -5.05
C SER A 59 6.54 11.56 -3.88
N GLU A 60 6.99 12.78 -4.21
CA GLU A 60 7.20 13.84 -3.23
C GLU A 60 5.92 14.13 -2.44
N THR A 61 4.75 13.98 -3.05
CA THR A 61 3.50 14.33 -2.37
C THR A 61 3.09 13.30 -1.32
N LEU A 62 3.22 11.99 -1.59
CA LEU A 62 2.91 10.94 -0.59
C LEU A 62 3.89 10.97 0.58
N SER A 63 5.16 11.27 0.32
CA SER A 63 6.19 11.41 1.36
C SER A 63 6.03 12.65 2.24
N LEU A 64 5.30 13.67 1.76
CA LEU A 64 4.98 14.90 2.52
C LEU A 64 3.64 14.84 3.27
N LEU A 65 2.89 13.73 3.15
CA LEU A 65 1.65 13.57 3.91
C LEU A 65 1.96 13.32 5.38
N GLU A 66 1.61 14.29 6.23
CA GLU A 66 1.66 14.09 7.67
C GLU A 66 0.68 12.99 8.08
N ASN A 67 1.06 12.19 9.08
CA ASN A 67 0.25 11.10 9.62
C ASN A 67 -0.24 10.09 8.56
N THR A 68 0.56 9.84 7.52
CA THR A 68 0.28 8.81 6.52
C THR A 68 1.46 7.86 6.42
N VAL A 69 1.19 6.56 6.30
CA VAL A 69 2.20 5.55 6.00
C VAL A 69 1.87 4.83 4.71
N VAL A 70 2.89 4.58 3.88
CA VAL A 70 2.79 3.69 2.73
C VAL A 70 3.29 2.30 3.13
N LEU A 71 2.57 1.26 2.77
CA LEU A 71 2.89 -0.13 3.06
C LEU A 71 2.81 -0.94 1.76
N GLY A 72 3.93 -1.46 1.27
CA GLY A 72 3.94 -2.41 0.15
C GLY A 72 3.66 -3.82 0.67
N ILE A 73 2.84 -4.61 -0.01
CA ILE A 73 2.44 -5.97 0.41
C ILE A 73 2.51 -6.92 -0.79
N SER A 74 3.28 -8.00 -0.67
CA SER A 74 3.22 -9.12 -1.61
C SER A 74 3.36 -10.45 -0.88
N THR A 75 3.24 -11.56 -1.61
CA THR A 75 3.46 -12.89 -1.08
C THR A 75 4.95 -13.28 -0.96
N ASP A 76 5.86 -12.37 -1.32
CA ASP A 76 7.30 -12.61 -1.18
C ASP A 76 7.72 -12.71 0.29
N GLY A 77 8.89 -13.32 0.51
CA GLY A 77 9.47 -13.40 1.84
C GLY A 77 10.14 -12.09 2.26
N VAL A 78 10.17 -11.82 3.56
CA VAL A 78 10.75 -10.59 4.14
C VAL A 78 12.22 -10.33 3.77
N TYR A 79 12.99 -11.39 3.48
CA TYR A 79 14.37 -11.26 3.00
C TYR A 79 14.46 -10.82 1.54
N SER A 80 13.50 -11.23 0.69
CA SER A 80 13.37 -10.72 -0.68
C SER A 80 13.05 -9.23 -0.64
N HIS A 81 12.05 -8.84 0.15
CA HIS A 81 11.70 -7.45 0.38
C HIS A 81 12.88 -6.60 0.84
N ARG A 82 13.66 -7.08 1.80
CA ARG A 82 14.88 -6.38 2.24
C ARG A 82 15.88 -6.17 1.09
N ALA A 83 16.07 -7.18 0.25
CA ALA A 83 16.97 -7.08 -0.90
C ALA A 83 16.42 -6.13 -1.97
N PHE A 84 15.12 -6.21 -2.25
CA PHE A 84 14.41 -5.38 -3.22
C PHE A 84 14.41 -3.91 -2.78
N ALA A 85 13.99 -3.62 -1.55
CA ALA A 85 14.02 -2.28 -0.98
C ALA A 85 15.43 -1.69 -0.97
N LYS A 86 16.45 -2.48 -0.60
CA LYS A 86 17.84 -2.02 -0.66
C LYS A 86 18.30 -1.71 -2.09
N LYS A 87 17.96 -2.56 -3.06
CA LYS A 87 18.37 -2.39 -4.47
C LYS A 87 17.72 -1.14 -5.08
N HIS A 88 16.46 -0.91 -4.78
CA HIS A 88 15.65 0.17 -5.36
C HIS A 88 15.48 1.37 -4.42
N ARG A 89 16.21 1.42 -3.30
CA ARG A 89 16.16 2.51 -2.30
C ARG A 89 14.73 2.84 -1.84
N ILE A 90 13.89 1.82 -1.71
CA ILE A 90 12.54 1.97 -1.15
C ILE A 90 12.69 2.20 0.35
N ASP A 91 12.08 3.27 0.84
CA ASP A 91 12.18 3.77 2.21
C ASP A 91 10.98 3.39 3.08
N PHE A 92 9.83 3.11 2.46
CA PHE A 92 8.66 2.57 3.13
C PHE A 92 8.74 1.04 3.38
N PRO A 93 8.03 0.52 4.40
CA PRO A 93 8.00 -0.91 4.69
C PRO A 93 7.38 -1.76 3.57
N LEU A 94 8.01 -2.90 3.29
CA LEU A 94 7.49 -3.96 2.43
C LEU A 94 7.18 -5.21 3.28
N LEU A 95 5.93 -5.65 3.25
CA LEU A 95 5.33 -6.64 4.15
C LEU A 95 5.13 -7.97 3.45
N ALA A 96 5.61 -9.02 4.11
CA ALA A 96 5.54 -10.38 3.61
C ALA A 96 4.21 -11.04 4.01
N ASP A 97 3.22 -10.99 3.12
CA ASP A 97 1.96 -11.75 3.17
C ASP A 97 2.18 -13.17 2.64
N SER A 98 3.14 -13.90 3.23
CA SER A 98 3.64 -15.16 2.66
C SER A 98 2.60 -16.29 2.52
N ASP A 99 1.47 -16.20 3.23
CA ASP A 99 0.34 -17.14 3.09
C ASP A 99 -0.83 -16.56 2.25
N GLY A 100 -0.72 -15.31 1.80
CA GLY A 100 -1.70 -14.62 0.96
C GLY A 100 -2.99 -14.22 1.69
N ARG A 101 -3.04 -14.31 3.03
CA ARG A 101 -4.28 -14.06 3.78
C ARG A 101 -4.69 -12.59 3.76
N ALA A 102 -3.74 -11.66 3.78
CA ALA A 102 -4.08 -10.25 3.68
C ALA A 102 -4.63 -9.95 2.28
N ALA A 103 -3.97 -10.43 1.23
CA ALA A 103 -4.44 -10.30 -0.16
C ALA A 103 -5.82 -10.95 -0.37
N GLU A 104 -6.09 -12.09 0.28
CA GLU A 104 -7.40 -12.74 0.24
C GLU A 104 -8.48 -11.92 0.96
N ALA A 105 -8.19 -11.42 2.16
CA ALA A 105 -9.13 -10.60 2.94
C ALA A 105 -9.49 -9.30 2.22
N TYR A 106 -8.54 -8.69 1.50
CA TYR A 106 -8.77 -7.52 0.65
C TYR A 106 -9.35 -7.88 -0.72
N GLY A 107 -9.50 -9.18 -1.02
CA GLY A 107 -10.09 -9.70 -2.25
C GLY A 107 -9.28 -9.34 -3.51
N VAL A 108 -7.95 -9.34 -3.38
CA VAL A 108 -6.97 -9.06 -4.45
C VAL A 108 -6.02 -10.23 -4.70
N ARG A 109 -6.10 -11.31 -3.93
CA ARG A 109 -5.40 -12.56 -4.22
C ARG A 109 -5.95 -13.21 -5.50
N VAL A 110 -5.05 -13.70 -6.34
CA VAL A 110 -5.36 -14.45 -7.56
C VAL A 110 -4.65 -15.80 -7.57
N ASP A 111 -5.20 -16.74 -8.32
CA ASP A 111 -4.68 -18.11 -8.35
C ASP A 111 -3.29 -18.18 -8.97
N GLU A 112 -3.03 -17.41 -10.03
CA GLU A 112 -1.75 -17.43 -10.76
C GLU A 112 -1.50 -16.14 -11.57
N ILE A 113 -0.26 -15.65 -11.58
CA ILE A 113 0.27 -14.64 -12.52
C ILE A 113 1.65 -15.14 -12.97
N GLU A 114 1.89 -15.26 -14.28
CA GLU A 114 3.20 -15.67 -14.84
C GLU A 114 3.81 -16.90 -14.14
N ASP A 115 3.04 -17.99 -13.99
CA ASP A 115 3.41 -19.23 -13.28
C ASP A 115 3.65 -19.10 -11.75
N HIS A 116 3.42 -17.92 -11.17
CA HIS A 116 3.46 -17.69 -9.72
C HIS A 116 2.06 -17.79 -9.12
N ARG A 117 1.88 -18.75 -8.21
CA ARG A 117 0.57 -19.07 -7.63
C ARG A 117 0.25 -18.30 -6.36
N GLY A 118 -1.02 -17.98 -6.18
CA GLY A 118 -1.56 -17.42 -4.93
C GLY A 118 -1.08 -16.01 -4.62
N VAL A 119 -0.62 -15.27 -5.62
CA VAL A 119 -0.05 -13.92 -5.50
C VAL A 119 -1.14 -12.85 -5.39
N ALA A 120 -0.74 -11.65 -4.98
CA ALA A 120 -1.61 -10.49 -5.00
C ALA A 120 -1.63 -9.86 -6.40
N ARG A 121 -2.80 -9.42 -6.85
CA ARG A 121 -2.92 -8.52 -8.00
C ARG A 121 -2.55 -7.10 -7.58
N SER A 122 -1.98 -6.31 -8.50
CA SER A 122 -1.69 -4.89 -8.25
C SER A 122 -2.95 -4.17 -7.79
N ALA A 123 -2.91 -3.60 -6.60
CA ALA A 123 -4.03 -2.89 -6.00
C ALA A 123 -3.56 -1.86 -4.98
N VAL A 124 -4.35 -0.80 -4.82
CA VAL A 124 -4.06 0.28 -3.88
C VAL A 124 -5.32 0.56 -3.06
N PHE A 125 -5.14 0.60 -1.74
CA PHE A 125 -6.16 1.00 -0.80
C PHE A 125 -5.67 2.15 0.05
N VAL A 126 -6.52 3.15 0.26
CA VAL A 126 -6.29 4.18 1.28
C VAL A 126 -7.26 3.93 2.42
N ILE A 127 -6.71 3.75 3.62
CA ILE A 127 -7.41 3.34 4.82
C ILE A 127 -7.28 4.46 5.84
N ASP A 128 -8.41 4.95 6.33
CA ASP A 128 -8.47 5.97 7.37
C ASP A 128 -8.12 5.43 8.77
N PRO A 129 -7.88 6.32 9.75
CA PRO A 129 -7.66 5.94 11.15
C PRO A 129 -8.84 5.18 11.79
N ASP A 130 -10.07 5.37 11.31
CA ASP A 130 -11.23 4.57 11.74
C ASP A 130 -11.33 3.21 11.02
N ARG A 131 -10.35 2.91 10.16
CA ARG A 131 -10.25 1.77 9.23
C ARG A 131 -11.25 1.81 8.08
N THR A 132 -11.91 2.92 7.81
CA THR A 132 -12.74 3.07 6.61
C THR A 132 -11.86 3.16 5.37
N VAL A 133 -12.22 2.44 4.31
CA VAL A 133 -11.53 2.52 3.02
C VAL A 133 -12.02 3.75 2.26
N GLN A 134 -11.15 4.74 2.07
CA GLN A 134 -11.44 5.97 1.33
C GLN A 134 -11.17 5.84 -0.18
N TYR A 135 -10.24 4.97 -0.54
CA TYR A 135 -9.92 4.68 -1.94
C TYR A 135 -9.63 3.20 -2.11
N ALA A 136 -10.11 2.64 -3.23
CA ALA A 136 -9.89 1.25 -3.61
C ALA A 136 -9.71 1.18 -5.12
N TRP A 137 -8.55 0.69 -5.55
CA TRP A 137 -8.22 0.45 -6.96
C TRP A 137 -7.50 -0.88 -7.11
N ARG A 138 -7.72 -1.56 -8.24
CA ARG A 138 -7.03 -2.79 -8.64
C ARG A 138 -6.85 -2.76 -10.14
N SER A 139 -5.69 -3.21 -10.61
CA SER A 139 -5.41 -3.29 -12.03
C SER A 139 -6.35 -4.26 -12.77
N GLU A 140 -6.69 -3.97 -14.02
CA GLU A 140 -7.38 -4.87 -14.95
C GLU A 140 -6.42 -5.52 -15.94
N GLU A 141 -5.30 -4.86 -16.21
CA GLU A 141 -4.16 -5.33 -16.99
C GLU A 141 -2.86 -5.25 -16.15
N PRO A 142 -1.78 -5.96 -16.55
CA PRO A 142 -0.53 -5.95 -15.79
C PRO A 142 0.11 -4.56 -15.64
N ASP A 143 -0.03 -3.71 -16.65
CA ASP A 143 0.59 -2.39 -16.80
C ASP A 143 -0.29 -1.22 -16.34
N ASP A 144 -1.49 -1.49 -15.84
CA ASP A 144 -2.29 -0.42 -15.24
C ASP A 144 -1.63 0.10 -13.96
N GLU A 145 -1.69 1.42 -13.79
CA GLU A 145 -1.20 2.11 -12.60
C GLU A 145 -2.37 2.81 -11.89
N ALA A 146 -2.28 2.88 -10.56
CA ALA A 146 -3.23 3.65 -9.76
C ALA A 146 -3.07 5.15 -10.04
N ASP A 147 -4.19 5.87 -10.01
CA ASP A 147 -4.17 7.34 -10.05
C ASP A 147 -3.61 7.88 -8.72
N LEU A 148 -2.33 8.29 -8.73
CA LEU A 148 -1.64 8.79 -7.54
C LEU A 148 -2.27 10.08 -7.01
N GLU A 149 -2.82 10.95 -7.85
CA GLU A 149 -3.51 12.16 -7.38
C GLU A 149 -4.78 11.79 -6.60
N ALA A 150 -5.50 10.75 -7.05
CA ALA A 150 -6.66 10.23 -6.32
C ALA A 150 -6.26 9.55 -5.00
N VAL A 151 -5.16 8.81 -4.97
CA VAL A 151 -4.60 8.20 -3.75
C VAL A 151 -4.21 9.29 -2.74
N GLU A 152 -3.48 10.31 -3.19
CA GLU A 152 -3.06 11.44 -2.35
C GLU A 152 -4.25 12.22 -1.81
N ARG A 153 -5.25 12.50 -2.65
CA ARG A 153 -6.48 13.16 -2.21
C ARG A 153 -7.18 12.34 -1.14
N ALA A 154 -7.33 11.04 -1.34
CA ALA A 154 -7.95 10.16 -0.35
C ALA A 154 -7.16 10.10 0.95
N ALA A 155 -5.82 10.11 0.91
CA ALA A 155 -4.98 10.04 2.10
C ALA A 155 -4.98 11.35 2.91
N ARG A 156 -5.37 12.48 2.31
CA ARG A 156 -5.54 13.77 2.99
C ARG A 156 -6.92 13.95 3.64
N CYS A 157 -7.88 13.09 3.32
CA CYS A 157 -9.26 13.25 3.76
C CYS A 157 -9.62 12.17 4.77
N HIS A 158 -10.12 12.59 5.93
CA HIS A 158 -10.75 11.71 6.89
C HIS A 158 -12.27 11.88 6.78
N GLY A 159 -12.93 10.95 6.08
CA GLY A 159 -14.32 11.15 5.66
C GLY A 159 -14.48 12.38 4.75
N ASP A 160 -15.40 13.29 5.10
CA ASP A 160 -15.66 14.53 4.34
C ASP A 160 -14.67 15.68 4.68
N GLU A 161 -13.81 15.49 5.69
CA GLU A 161 -12.86 16.52 6.14
C GLU A 161 -11.49 16.30 5.50
N CYS A 162 -11.17 17.11 4.50
CA CYS A 162 -9.88 17.08 3.82
C CYS A 162 -8.92 18.13 4.38
N ALA A 163 -7.72 17.69 4.78
CA ALA A 163 -6.61 18.59 5.06
C ALA A 163 -6.18 19.26 3.75
N LEU A 164 -6.39 20.58 3.66
CA LEU A 164 -5.92 21.36 2.53
C LEU A 164 -4.38 21.38 2.50
N PRO A 165 -3.75 21.36 1.31
CA PRO A 165 -2.31 21.58 1.23
C PRO A 165 -2.00 22.97 1.81
N ASP A 166 -0.94 23.03 2.64
CA ASP A 166 -0.54 24.27 3.32
C ASP A 166 -0.56 25.48 2.37
N GLY A 167 -1.36 26.48 2.75
CA GLY A 167 -1.38 27.79 2.08
C GLY A 167 -2.40 27.99 0.96
N LYS A 168 -3.37 27.09 0.72
CA LYS A 168 -4.47 27.37 -0.22
C LYS A 168 -5.84 27.28 0.43
N SER A 169 -6.44 28.44 0.74
CA SER A 169 -7.90 28.57 0.77
C SER A 169 -8.38 28.89 -0.65
N TYR A 170 -9.23 28.05 -1.23
CA TYR A 170 -10.02 28.50 -2.38
C TYR A 170 -11.26 29.19 -1.83
N LEU A 171 -11.27 30.52 -1.96
CA LEU A 171 -12.46 31.36 -1.84
C LEU A 171 -13.52 30.92 -2.85
#